data_AF-A0A6J8ETN3-F1
#
_entry.id   AF-A0A6J8ETN3-F1
#
_cell.length_a   1.000
_cell.length_b   1.000
_cell.length_c   1.000
_cell.angle_alpha   90.00
_cell.angle_beta   90.00
_cell.angle_gamma   90.00
#
_symmetry.space_group_name_H-M   'P 1'
#
loop_
_entity.id
_entity.type
_entity.pdbx_description
1 polymer ?
#
loop_
_entity_poly.entity_id
_entity_poly.type
_entity_poly.pdbx_seq_one_letter_code
_entity_poly.pdbx_strand_id
1 'polypeptide(L)'
;MLQICSHRNAFSGGRTEAFKLYHEGKDGEQIKYYDVTSLYPLINKTGKVALEHPTIITKNFDDISNYEGLIKCRVQPPRGLHIPVPAKINNKLMFSLCRTCAELQQSTNCLHSETERAITGTWVTDELKKAVEKEYVVEKIYEVWHFDNVEQYDMNSKEGGIFTEYINMFLKMKQEASGWPSWCETEEDKQKYIHAYLEKEGIQLEYHKIRENSGLRSLTKLMLNSFWGKFGQRTNLP
;
A
#
# COMPACT_ATOMS: atom_id res chain seq x y z
N MET A 1 -12.77 -28.11 1.15
CA MET A 1 -13.08 -27.40 -0.11
C MET A 1 -12.03 -26.30 -0.26
N LEU A 2 -11.09 -26.43 -1.21
CA LEU A 2 -10.08 -25.39 -1.44
C LEU A 2 -10.82 -24.14 -1.90
N GLN A 3 -10.86 -23.10 -1.06
CA GLN A 3 -11.46 -21.82 -1.42
C GLN A 3 -10.79 -21.29 -2.69
N ILE A 4 -11.54 -20.80 -3.66
CA ILE A 4 -11.01 -20.24 -4.91
C ILE A 4 -10.25 -18.94 -4.58
N CYS A 5 -9.31 -18.51 -5.45
CA CYS A 5 -8.70 -17.18 -5.30
C CYS A 5 -9.79 -16.10 -5.26
N SER A 6 -9.60 -15.07 -4.44
CA SER A 6 -10.56 -13.96 -4.34
C SER A 6 -9.84 -12.65 -4.09
N HIS A 7 -10.19 -11.64 -4.88
CA HIS A 7 -9.72 -10.26 -4.69
C HIS A 7 -10.00 -9.74 -3.27
N ARG A 8 -11.09 -10.16 -2.63
CA ARG A 8 -11.39 -9.76 -1.25
C ARG A 8 -10.44 -10.38 -0.23
N ASN A 9 -9.84 -11.52 -0.53
CA ASN A 9 -8.85 -12.13 0.37
C ASN A 9 -7.51 -11.39 0.31
N ALA A 10 -7.13 -10.83 -0.84
CA ALA A 10 -5.94 -9.98 -0.98
C ALA A 10 -6.18 -8.53 -0.50
N PHE A 11 -7.41 -8.03 -0.58
CA PHE A 11 -7.71 -6.62 -0.28
C PHE A 11 -7.78 -6.34 1.23
N SER A 12 -6.86 -5.53 1.76
CA SER A 12 -6.80 -5.15 3.17
C SER A 12 -6.74 -3.63 3.34
N GLY A 13 -7.10 -3.15 4.54
CA GLY A 13 -6.99 -1.74 4.90
C GLY A 13 -5.57 -1.33 5.28
N GLY A 14 -5.46 -0.33 6.16
CA GLY A 14 -4.19 0.11 6.70
C GLY A 14 -3.40 -1.03 7.36
N ARG A 15 -2.08 -0.98 7.20
CA ARG A 15 -1.14 -1.90 7.82
C ARG A 15 -0.72 -1.32 9.18
N THR A 16 -1.24 -1.87 10.26
CA THR A 16 -0.97 -1.42 11.62
C THR A 16 -0.43 -2.58 12.45
N GLU A 17 0.75 -2.40 13.03
CA GLU A 17 1.39 -3.35 13.93
C GLU A 17 1.99 -2.59 15.12
N ALA A 18 1.90 -3.17 16.32
CA ALA A 18 2.35 -2.56 17.56
C ALA A 18 3.58 -3.30 18.11
N PHE A 19 4.77 -2.73 17.91
CA PHE A 19 6.01 -3.30 18.43
C PHE A 19 6.24 -3.02 19.92
N LYS A 20 5.70 -1.89 20.42
CA LYS A 20 5.82 -1.47 21.81
C LYS A 20 4.56 -0.69 22.19
N LEU A 21 3.82 -1.19 23.19
CA LEU A 21 2.56 -0.57 23.63
C LEU A 21 2.77 0.72 24.42
N TYR A 22 3.87 0.79 25.19
CA TYR A 22 4.22 1.95 25.98
C TYR A 22 5.74 2.11 26.05
N HIS A 23 6.21 3.35 25.90
CA HIS A 23 7.60 3.72 26.06
C HIS A 23 7.71 5.07 26.76
N GLU A 24 8.34 5.07 27.92
CA GLU A 24 8.81 6.29 28.57
C GLU A 24 10.18 6.65 27.99
N GLY A 25 10.33 7.87 27.46
CA GLY A 25 11.59 8.35 26.91
C GLY A 25 12.57 8.68 28.03
N LYS A 26 13.83 8.26 27.88
CA LYS A 26 14.91 8.56 28.84
C LYS A 26 15.49 9.95 28.61
N ASP A 27 16.26 10.45 29.58
CA ASP A 27 17.01 11.70 29.44
C ASP A 27 17.92 11.66 28.19
N GLY A 28 17.72 12.62 27.29
CA GLY A 28 18.43 12.71 26.01
C GLY A 28 17.92 11.80 24.90
N GLU A 29 16.89 10.98 25.14
CA GLU A 29 16.27 10.14 24.10
C GLU A 29 15.34 10.98 23.20
N GLN A 30 15.44 10.76 21.88
CA GLN A 30 14.57 11.40 20.90
C GLN A 30 13.63 10.38 20.27
N ILE A 31 12.32 10.60 20.42
CA ILE A 31 11.28 9.85 19.71
C ILE A 31 10.92 10.63 18.45
N LYS A 32 11.12 10.02 17.28
CA LYS A 32 10.84 10.64 15.98
C LYS A 32 9.54 10.07 15.39
N TYR A 33 8.71 10.94 14.82
CA TYR A 33 7.50 10.57 14.11
C TYR A 33 7.66 10.85 12.62
N TYR A 34 7.32 9.87 11.79
CA TYR A 34 7.35 9.97 10.33
C TYR A 34 5.95 9.73 9.79
N ASP A 35 5.48 10.64 8.93
CA ASP A 35 4.15 10.58 8.31
C ASP A 35 4.26 10.75 6.80
N VAL A 36 3.68 9.82 6.05
CA VAL A 36 3.55 9.98 4.61
C VAL A 36 2.32 10.81 4.32
N THR A 37 2.54 12.07 3.95
CA THR A 37 1.46 12.99 3.62
C THR A 37 0.72 12.52 2.36
N SER A 38 -0.54 12.12 2.51
CA SER A 38 -1.39 11.66 1.39
C SER A 38 -0.94 10.33 0.76
N LEU A 39 -0.62 9.32 1.57
CA LEU A 39 -0.19 7.99 1.11
C LEU A 39 -1.10 7.38 0.03
N TYR A 40 -2.42 7.28 0.24
CA TYR A 40 -3.31 6.67 -0.75
C TYR A 40 -3.33 7.43 -2.08
N PRO A 41 -3.48 8.77 -2.11
CA PRO A 41 -3.31 9.54 -3.35
C PRO A 41 -1.98 9.29 -4.07
N LEU A 42 -0.86 9.24 -3.33
CA LEU A 42 0.45 8.96 -3.90
C LEU A 42 0.46 7.58 -4.60
N ILE A 43 -0.07 6.55 -3.95
CA ILE A 43 -0.15 5.20 -4.52
C ILE A 43 -1.15 5.13 -5.68
N ASN A 44 -2.27 5.85 -5.64
CA ASN A 44 -3.19 5.89 -6.78
C ASN A 44 -2.54 6.50 -8.02
N LYS A 45 -1.64 7.47 -7.84
CA LYS A 45 -0.87 8.05 -8.94
C LYS A 45 0.25 7.12 -9.41
N THR A 46 1.08 6.64 -8.49
CA THR A 46 2.37 6.01 -8.80
C THR A 46 2.35 4.47 -8.84
N GLY A 47 1.32 3.87 -8.24
CA GLY A 47 1.18 2.43 -8.14
C GLY A 47 0.75 1.77 -9.45
N LYS A 48 1.06 0.49 -9.57
CA LYS A 48 0.54 -0.37 -10.64
C LYS A 48 -0.97 -0.51 -10.52
N VAL A 49 -1.66 -0.41 -11.65
CA VAL A 49 -3.08 -0.70 -11.74
C VAL A 49 -3.30 -1.77 -12.80
N ALA A 50 -3.86 -2.90 -12.37
CA ALA A 50 -4.28 -3.96 -13.26
C ALA A 50 -5.53 -3.52 -14.05
N LEU A 51 -5.47 -3.72 -15.37
CA LEU A 51 -6.56 -3.42 -16.29
C LEU A 51 -7.18 -4.70 -16.84
N GLU A 52 -8.43 -4.58 -17.30
CA GLU A 52 -9.17 -5.67 -17.95
C GLU A 52 -9.42 -6.88 -17.04
N HIS A 53 -9.69 -8.04 -17.63
CA HIS A 53 -9.94 -9.29 -16.93
C HIS A 53 -8.66 -10.11 -16.83
N PRO A 54 -8.41 -10.78 -15.69
CA PRO A 54 -7.22 -11.60 -15.55
C PRO A 54 -7.35 -12.93 -16.30
N THR A 55 -6.22 -13.44 -16.75
CA THR A 55 -6.05 -14.84 -17.13
C THR A 55 -5.94 -15.69 -15.86
N ILE A 56 -6.85 -16.66 -15.70
CA ILE A 56 -6.86 -17.57 -14.54
C ILE A 56 -6.02 -18.80 -14.82
N ILE A 57 -4.93 -18.98 -14.06
CA ILE A 57 -3.99 -20.09 -14.19
C ILE A 57 -4.16 -21.01 -12.99
N THR A 58 -4.36 -22.31 -13.25
CA THR A 58 -4.61 -23.33 -12.21
C THR A 58 -3.62 -24.51 -12.26
N LYS A 59 -2.74 -24.54 -13.25
CA LYS A 59 -1.72 -25.58 -13.47
C LYS A 59 -0.53 -25.02 -14.25
N ASN A 60 0.59 -25.73 -14.23
CA ASN A 60 1.83 -25.35 -14.92
C ASN A 60 2.27 -23.92 -14.58
N PHE A 61 2.37 -23.63 -13.27
CA PHE A 61 2.78 -22.32 -12.80
C PHE A 61 4.23 -22.04 -13.20
N ASP A 62 4.48 -20.79 -13.55
CA ASP A 62 5.79 -20.22 -13.86
C ASP A 62 6.41 -19.60 -12.60
N ASP A 63 7.60 -19.02 -12.73
CA ASP A 63 8.21 -18.22 -11.68
C ASP A 63 7.30 -17.06 -11.27
N ILE A 64 7.24 -16.79 -9.97
CA ILE A 64 6.40 -15.73 -9.42
C ILE A 64 6.79 -14.34 -9.94
N SER A 65 8.04 -14.15 -10.41
CA SER A 65 8.51 -12.91 -11.01
C SER A 65 7.71 -12.52 -12.24
N ASN A 66 7.21 -13.52 -12.98
CA ASN A 66 6.51 -13.35 -14.25
C ASN A 66 5.03 -13.00 -14.06
N TYR A 67 4.51 -13.06 -12.83
CA TYR A 67 3.12 -12.76 -12.54
C TYR A 67 2.91 -11.34 -12.02
N GLU A 68 1.91 -10.70 -12.60
CA GLU A 68 1.30 -9.46 -12.12
C GLU A 68 -0.18 -9.72 -11.80
N GLY A 69 -0.62 -9.44 -10.57
CA GLY A 69 -2.01 -9.65 -10.15
C GLY A 69 -2.15 -10.28 -8.77
N LEU A 70 -2.95 -11.34 -8.68
CA LEU A 70 -3.24 -12.04 -7.42
C LEU A 70 -2.75 -13.48 -7.48
N ILE A 71 -2.23 -13.97 -6.36
CA ILE A 71 -1.74 -15.33 -6.24
C ILE A 71 -2.21 -15.96 -4.95
N LYS A 72 -2.85 -17.14 -5.07
CA LYS A 72 -3.16 -18.00 -3.95
C LYS A 72 -2.06 -19.05 -3.82
N CYS A 73 -1.36 -19.04 -2.70
CA CYS A 73 -0.27 -19.98 -2.45
C CYS A 73 -0.18 -20.35 -0.96
N ARG A 74 0.72 -21.29 -0.68
CA ARG A 74 1.20 -21.63 0.65
C ARG A 74 2.67 -21.26 0.72
N VAL A 75 3.02 -20.46 1.72
CA VAL A 75 4.37 -19.96 1.94
C VAL A 75 4.89 -20.39 3.30
N GLN A 76 6.18 -20.68 3.35
CA GLN A 76 6.92 -20.94 4.57
C GLN A 76 7.70 -19.69 4.98
N PRO A 77 7.33 -19.03 6.10
CA PRO A 77 8.06 -17.87 6.59
C PRO A 77 9.43 -18.25 7.17
N PRO A 78 10.46 -17.38 7.07
CA PRO A 78 11.72 -17.55 7.79
C PRO A 78 11.50 -17.43 9.30
N ARG A 79 12.52 -17.76 10.11
CA ARG A 79 12.51 -17.50 11.56
C ARG A 79 13.16 -16.15 11.86
N GLY A 80 12.65 -15.46 12.88
CA GLY A 80 13.29 -14.25 13.43
C GLY A 80 13.21 -13.00 12.55
N LEU A 81 12.35 -12.97 11.54
CA LEU A 81 12.13 -11.77 10.74
C LEU A 81 11.40 -10.69 11.55
N HIS A 82 12.02 -9.51 11.68
CA HIS A 82 11.52 -8.43 12.51
C HIS A 82 10.15 -7.88 12.08
N ILE A 83 9.93 -7.72 10.77
CA ILE A 83 8.65 -7.27 10.21
C ILE A 83 8.19 -8.32 9.19
N PRO A 84 7.27 -9.23 9.58
CA PRO A 84 6.72 -10.22 8.67
C PRO A 84 5.95 -9.58 7.51
N VAL A 85 5.89 -10.25 6.36
CA VAL A 85 4.92 -9.89 5.32
C VAL A 85 3.52 -10.24 5.83
N PRO A 86 2.55 -9.32 5.74
CA PRO A 86 1.23 -9.53 6.31
C PRO A 86 0.48 -10.67 5.61
N ALA A 87 -0.37 -11.35 6.38
CA ALA A 87 -1.30 -12.34 5.86
C ALA A 87 -2.65 -12.23 6.56
N LYS A 88 -3.73 -12.57 5.85
CA LYS A 88 -5.05 -12.67 6.47
C LYS A 88 -5.19 -14.00 7.21
N ILE A 89 -5.31 -13.92 8.53
CA ILE A 89 -5.51 -15.07 9.43
C ILE A 89 -6.71 -14.73 10.32
N ASN A 90 -7.67 -15.64 10.44
CA ASN A 90 -8.94 -15.40 11.17
C ASN A 90 -9.66 -14.10 10.74
N ASN A 91 -9.68 -13.82 9.42
CA ASN A 91 -10.25 -12.60 8.83
C ASN A 91 -9.61 -11.27 9.30
N LYS A 92 -8.44 -11.32 9.95
CA LYS A 92 -7.66 -10.16 10.38
C LYS A 92 -6.33 -10.13 9.63
N LEU A 93 -5.86 -8.93 9.30
CA LEU A 93 -4.51 -8.75 8.77
C LEU A 93 -3.51 -8.90 9.93
N MET A 94 -2.63 -9.89 9.85
CA MET A 94 -1.68 -10.23 10.90
C MET A 94 -0.25 -10.25 10.35
N PHE A 95 0.71 -9.81 11.15
CA PHE A 95 2.15 -9.86 10.82
C PHE A 95 2.79 -11.00 11.61
N SER A 96 2.59 -12.24 11.17
CA SER A 96 3.07 -13.44 11.87
C SER A 96 3.99 -14.30 10.99
N LEU A 97 4.95 -14.97 11.63
CA LEU A 97 5.82 -15.99 11.03
C LEU A 97 5.36 -17.43 11.29
N CYS A 98 4.20 -17.58 11.95
CA CYS A 98 3.60 -18.88 12.22
C CYS A 98 2.07 -18.75 12.16
N ARG A 99 1.48 -19.49 11.22
CA ARG A 99 0.02 -19.62 11.10
C ARG A 99 -0.61 -20.09 12.40
N THR A 100 -0.14 -21.21 12.97
CA THR A 100 -0.70 -21.75 14.23
C THR A 100 -0.60 -20.76 15.40
N CYS A 101 0.51 -20.01 15.53
CA CYS A 101 0.62 -18.96 16.55
C CYS A 101 -0.42 -17.87 16.39
N ALA A 102 -0.62 -17.39 15.16
CA ALA A 102 -1.59 -16.34 14.89
C ALA A 102 -3.03 -16.83 15.04
N GLU A 103 -3.33 -18.06 14.63
CA GLU A 103 -4.65 -18.69 14.78
C GLU A 103 -5.03 -18.87 16.26
N LEU A 104 -4.08 -19.33 17.08
CA LEU A 104 -4.27 -19.56 18.53
C LEU A 104 -4.04 -18.32 19.40
N GLN A 105 -3.59 -17.20 18.81
CA GLN A 105 -3.22 -15.97 19.52
C GLN A 105 -2.24 -16.20 20.68
N GLN A 106 -1.26 -17.09 20.49
CA GLN A 106 -0.30 -17.40 21.54
C GLN A 106 0.72 -16.27 21.74
N SER A 107 1.15 -16.07 22.98
CA SER A 107 2.15 -15.07 23.39
C SER A 107 3.49 -15.67 23.81
N THR A 108 3.63 -17.00 23.76
CA THR A 108 4.85 -17.72 24.11
C THR A 108 5.76 -17.94 22.91
N ASN A 109 7.00 -18.36 23.16
CA ASN A 109 7.94 -18.73 22.10
C ASN A 109 7.36 -19.85 21.22
N CYS A 110 7.44 -19.66 19.90
CA CYS A 110 6.94 -20.61 18.92
C CYS A 110 7.84 -21.85 18.82
N LEU A 111 7.27 -23.02 19.11
CA LEU A 111 7.93 -24.33 18.93
C LEU A 111 7.35 -25.15 17.77
N HIS A 112 6.47 -24.55 16.96
CA HIS A 112 5.82 -25.22 15.84
C HIS A 112 6.82 -25.59 14.75
N SER A 113 6.57 -26.73 14.12
CA SER A 113 7.27 -27.23 12.94
C SER A 113 7.06 -26.30 11.74
N GLU A 114 7.89 -26.46 10.71
CA GLU A 114 7.76 -25.65 9.50
C GLU A 114 6.36 -25.81 8.87
N THR A 115 5.86 -27.04 8.74
CA THR A 115 4.51 -27.34 8.22
C THR A 115 3.38 -26.66 8.98
N GLU A 116 3.48 -26.54 10.30
CA GLU A 116 2.48 -25.86 11.13
C GLU A 116 2.55 -24.34 10.96
N ARG A 117 3.77 -23.81 10.80
CA ARG A 117 4.04 -22.38 10.61
C ARG A 117 3.57 -21.87 9.24
N ALA A 118 3.61 -22.72 8.21
CA ALA A 118 3.25 -22.36 6.84
C ALA A 118 1.90 -21.64 6.76
N ILE A 119 1.85 -20.57 5.98
CA ILE A 119 0.69 -19.70 5.81
C ILE A 119 0.10 -19.96 4.44
N THR A 120 -1.19 -20.27 4.38
CA THR A 120 -1.94 -20.35 3.11
C THR A 120 -2.82 -19.12 2.99
N GLY A 121 -2.71 -18.41 1.88
CA GLY A 121 -3.40 -17.13 1.69
C GLY A 121 -3.46 -16.71 0.23
N THR A 122 -4.04 -15.53 0.01
CA THR A 122 -4.04 -14.85 -1.27
C THR A 122 -3.35 -13.51 -1.10
N TRP A 123 -2.37 -13.23 -1.94
CA TRP A 123 -1.59 -12.00 -1.93
C TRP A 123 -1.66 -11.30 -3.28
N VAL A 124 -1.40 -10.00 -3.30
CA VAL A 124 -0.95 -9.33 -4.51
C VAL A 124 0.45 -9.86 -4.85
N THR A 125 0.76 -10.07 -6.12
CA THR A 125 2.05 -10.64 -6.54
C THR A 125 3.24 -9.84 -6.02
N ASP A 126 3.15 -8.51 -5.96
CA ASP A 126 4.21 -7.65 -5.39
C ASP A 126 4.48 -7.95 -3.89
N GLU A 127 3.45 -8.27 -3.09
CA GLU A 127 3.64 -8.67 -1.69
C GLU A 127 4.32 -10.04 -1.58
N LEU A 128 3.99 -10.97 -2.48
CA LEU A 128 4.63 -12.29 -2.50
C LEU A 128 6.10 -12.18 -2.97
N LYS A 129 6.37 -11.38 -4.00
CA LYS A 129 7.74 -11.06 -4.47
C LYS A 129 8.55 -10.50 -3.30
N LYS A 130 7.96 -9.56 -2.53
CA LYS A 130 8.59 -9.04 -1.31
C LYS A 130 8.80 -10.09 -0.23
N ALA A 131 7.88 -11.05 -0.08
CA ALA A 131 8.06 -12.16 0.87
C ALA A 131 9.25 -13.03 0.47
N VAL A 132 9.41 -13.36 -0.81
CA VAL A 132 10.57 -14.13 -1.28
C VAL A 132 11.88 -13.37 -1.10
N GLU A 133 11.91 -12.05 -1.34
CA GLU A 133 13.06 -11.20 -0.97
C GLU A 133 13.39 -11.23 0.54
N LYS A 134 12.38 -11.50 1.37
CA LYS A 134 12.50 -11.69 2.82
C LYS A 134 12.66 -13.17 3.21
N GLU A 135 13.15 -14.00 2.29
CA GLU A 135 13.50 -15.40 2.52
C GLU A 135 12.30 -16.33 2.81
N TYR A 136 11.08 -15.92 2.43
CA TYR A 136 9.95 -16.84 2.44
C TYR A 136 10.10 -17.83 1.28
N VAL A 137 9.75 -19.09 1.53
CA VAL A 137 9.75 -20.14 0.51
C VAL A 137 8.31 -20.41 0.05
N VAL A 138 8.05 -20.33 -1.25
CA VAL A 138 6.75 -20.71 -1.81
C VAL A 138 6.69 -22.24 -1.90
N GLU A 139 5.92 -22.87 -1.01
CA GLU A 139 5.79 -24.34 -0.97
C GLU A 139 4.86 -24.85 -2.08
N LYS A 140 3.78 -24.11 -2.34
CA LYS A 140 2.75 -24.53 -3.30
C LYS A 140 1.93 -23.35 -3.81
N ILE A 141 1.79 -23.25 -5.12
CA ILE A 141 0.83 -22.35 -5.77
C ILE A 141 -0.47 -23.12 -6.04
N TYR A 142 -1.60 -22.50 -5.75
CA TYR A 142 -2.93 -23.08 -5.98
C TYR A 142 -3.63 -22.46 -7.18
N GLU A 143 -3.51 -21.14 -7.36
CA GLU A 143 -4.20 -20.39 -8.41
C GLU A 143 -3.55 -19.02 -8.58
N VAL A 144 -3.45 -18.54 -9.82
CA VAL A 144 -2.96 -17.20 -10.15
C VAL A 144 -3.98 -16.49 -11.03
N TRP A 145 -4.27 -15.24 -10.70
CA TRP A 145 -5.01 -14.31 -11.56
C TRP A 145 -3.99 -13.33 -12.12
N HIS A 146 -3.53 -13.59 -13.33
CA HIS A 146 -2.53 -12.77 -14.00
C HIS A 146 -3.21 -11.72 -14.88
N PHE A 147 -2.78 -10.47 -14.77
CA PHE A 147 -3.18 -9.40 -15.67
C PHE A 147 -2.04 -9.11 -16.64
N ASP A 148 -2.30 -9.32 -17.93
CA ASP A 148 -1.35 -9.02 -19.00
C ASP A 148 -1.16 -7.50 -19.15
N ASN A 149 -2.21 -6.73 -18.85
CA ASN A 149 -2.24 -5.28 -18.96
C ASN A 149 -2.17 -4.62 -17.57
N VAL A 150 -1.01 -4.03 -17.28
CA VAL A 150 -0.77 -3.27 -16.05
C VAL A 150 -0.26 -1.88 -16.43
N GLU A 151 -0.99 -0.87 -16.01
CA GLU A 151 -0.60 0.54 -16.18
C GLU A 151 0.09 1.05 -14.93
N GLN A 152 1.13 1.86 -15.10
CA GLN A 152 1.85 2.49 -14.00
C GLN A 152 2.37 3.86 -14.44
N TYR A 153 2.28 4.85 -13.57
CA TYR A 153 2.94 6.14 -13.79
C TYR A 153 4.45 6.01 -13.68
N ASP A 154 5.16 6.53 -14.68
CA ASP A 154 6.61 6.60 -14.68
C ASP A 154 7.07 7.92 -14.07
N MET A 155 7.80 7.84 -12.95
CA MET A 155 8.30 9.02 -12.24
C MET A 155 9.39 9.78 -13.00
N ASN A 156 10.08 9.13 -13.94
CA ASN A 156 11.15 9.77 -14.71
C ASN A 156 10.59 10.60 -15.87
N SER A 157 9.74 9.98 -16.70
CA SER A 157 9.07 10.67 -17.81
C SER A 157 7.90 11.55 -17.35
N LYS A 158 7.35 11.29 -16.17
CA LYS A 158 6.16 11.92 -15.60
C LYS A 158 4.88 11.67 -16.40
N GLU A 159 4.80 10.52 -17.06
CA GLU A 159 3.69 10.10 -17.91
C GLU A 159 3.06 8.78 -17.45
N GLY A 160 1.90 8.43 -18.01
CA GLY A 160 1.19 7.19 -17.71
C GLY A 160 0.37 7.22 -16.42
N GLY A 161 -0.10 6.05 -15.99
CA GLY A 161 -0.94 5.89 -14.81
C GLY A 161 -2.37 6.40 -15.00
N ILE A 162 -3.34 5.49 -14.92
CA ILE A 162 -4.74 5.79 -15.28
C ILE A 162 -5.44 6.80 -14.37
N PHE A 163 -4.90 7.06 -13.16
CA PHE A 163 -5.47 7.99 -12.20
C PHE A 163 -4.66 9.27 -12.05
N THR A 164 -3.57 9.43 -12.80
CA THR A 164 -2.60 10.52 -12.64
C THR A 164 -3.27 11.89 -12.77
N GLU A 165 -4.08 12.12 -13.80
CA GLU A 165 -4.74 13.41 -14.02
C GLU A 165 -5.72 13.77 -12.90
N TYR A 166 -6.53 12.80 -12.46
CA TYR A 166 -7.47 12.97 -11.35
C TYR A 166 -6.74 13.36 -10.07
N ILE A 167 -5.67 12.63 -9.74
CA ILE A 167 -4.88 12.87 -8.53
C ILE A 167 -4.16 14.22 -8.62
N ASN A 168 -3.54 14.55 -9.75
CA ASN A 168 -2.86 15.83 -9.97
C ASN A 168 -3.81 17.01 -9.83
N MET A 169 -5.00 16.92 -10.41
CA MET A 169 -6.03 17.97 -10.32
C MET A 169 -6.39 18.26 -8.86
N PHE A 170 -6.79 17.24 -8.09
CA PHE A 170 -7.21 17.46 -6.70
C PHE A 170 -6.04 17.76 -5.76
N LEU A 171 -4.84 17.23 -6.00
CA LEU A 171 -3.64 17.62 -5.25
C LEU A 171 -3.29 19.09 -5.47
N LYS A 172 -3.32 19.56 -6.72
CA LYS A 172 -3.11 20.98 -7.05
C LYS A 172 -4.08 21.86 -6.27
N MET A 173 -5.39 21.59 -6.38
CA MET A 173 -6.41 22.38 -5.70
C MET A 173 -6.26 22.35 -4.17
N LYS A 174 -5.96 21.17 -3.59
CA LYS A 174 -5.71 21.02 -2.15
C LYS A 174 -4.51 21.84 -1.71
N GLN A 175 -3.44 21.81 -2.49
CA GLN A 175 -2.19 22.47 -2.15
C GLN A 175 -2.33 23.99 -2.27
N GLU A 176 -2.96 24.49 -3.33
CA GLU A 176 -3.28 25.93 -3.49
C GLU A 176 -4.20 26.43 -2.37
N ALA A 177 -5.21 25.64 -1.98
CA ALA A 177 -6.13 25.98 -0.89
C ALA A 177 -5.50 25.87 0.52
N SER A 178 -4.30 25.31 0.65
CA SER A 178 -3.59 25.23 1.94
C SER A 178 -2.86 26.52 2.30
N GLY A 179 -2.75 27.47 1.36
CA GLY A 179 -1.92 28.65 1.54
C GLY A 179 -0.43 28.35 1.45
N TRP A 180 0.37 29.36 1.77
CA TRP A 180 1.83 29.25 1.73
C TRP A 180 2.35 28.45 2.93
N PRO A 181 3.35 27.57 2.73
CA PRO A 181 4.06 26.94 3.84
C PRO A 181 4.65 27.97 4.80
N SER A 182 4.81 27.60 6.06
CA SER A 182 5.34 28.50 7.11
C SER A 182 6.74 29.03 6.84
N TRP A 183 7.53 28.33 6.01
CA TRP A 183 8.89 28.74 5.64
C TRP A 183 8.92 29.69 4.44
N CYS A 184 7.78 29.94 3.78
CA CYS A 184 7.72 30.85 2.64
C CYS A 184 7.52 32.30 3.11
N GLU A 185 8.60 32.94 3.56
CA GLU A 185 8.58 34.31 4.06
C GLU A 185 8.88 35.35 2.97
N THR A 186 9.74 34.99 2.01
CA THR A 186 10.18 35.87 0.91
C THR A 186 9.55 35.50 -0.43
N GLU A 187 9.70 36.38 -1.43
CA GLU A 187 9.24 36.07 -2.79
C GLU A 187 10.05 34.93 -3.41
N GLU A 188 11.34 34.88 -3.11
CA GLU A 188 12.25 33.81 -3.50
C GLU A 188 11.79 32.45 -2.95
N ASP A 189 11.33 32.40 -1.69
CA ASP A 189 10.81 31.16 -1.09
C ASP A 189 9.53 30.69 -1.77
N LYS A 190 8.65 31.61 -2.17
CA LYS A 190 7.41 31.29 -2.88
C LYS A 190 7.69 30.70 -4.25
N GLN A 191 8.61 31.30 -5.01
CA GLN A 191 9.02 30.76 -6.31
C GLN A 191 9.71 29.40 -6.15
N LYS A 192 10.58 29.26 -5.15
CA LYS A 192 11.23 27.99 -4.81
C LYS A 192 10.22 26.90 -4.47
N TYR A 193 9.17 27.23 -3.73
CA TYR A 193 8.11 26.29 -3.38
C TYR A 193 7.36 25.79 -4.63
N ILE A 194 6.93 26.70 -5.51
CA ILE A 194 6.23 26.35 -6.75
C ILE A 194 7.13 25.47 -7.63
N HIS A 195 8.40 25.85 -7.79
CA HIS A 195 9.36 25.10 -8.59
C HIS A 195 9.60 23.70 -8.03
N ALA A 196 9.83 23.59 -6.71
CA ALA A 196 10.04 22.30 -6.06
C ALA A 196 8.80 21.38 -6.17
N TYR A 197 7.59 21.96 -6.15
CA TYR A 197 6.36 21.20 -6.32
C TYR A 197 6.22 20.67 -7.76
N LEU A 198 6.54 21.48 -8.77
CA LEU A 198 6.58 21.03 -10.16
C LEU A 198 7.67 19.96 -10.39
N GLU A 199 8.85 20.15 -9.83
CA GLU A 199 9.97 19.23 -9.97
C GLU A 199 9.62 17.86 -9.36
N LYS A 200 9.11 17.83 -8.13
CA LYS A 200 8.83 16.59 -7.41
C LYS A 200 7.52 15.94 -7.83
N GLU A 201 6.45 16.72 -7.96
CA GLU A 201 5.11 16.18 -8.20
C GLU A 201 4.70 16.25 -9.67
N GLY A 202 5.40 17.01 -10.51
CA GLY A 202 4.95 17.28 -11.88
C GLY A 202 3.70 18.15 -11.95
N ILE A 203 3.39 18.89 -10.87
CA ILE A 203 2.18 19.70 -10.75
C ILE A 203 2.56 21.18 -10.73
N GLN A 204 2.09 21.95 -11.71
CA GLN A 204 2.26 23.39 -11.73
C GLN A 204 1.21 24.08 -10.84
N LEU A 205 1.66 24.63 -9.71
CA LEU A 205 0.85 25.51 -8.86
C LEU A 205 0.74 26.91 -9.47
N GLU A 206 -0.38 27.58 -9.24
CA GLU A 206 -0.62 28.95 -9.68
C GLU A 206 -0.42 29.92 -8.51
N TYR A 207 0.58 30.78 -8.62
CA TYR A 207 0.99 31.73 -7.57
C TYR A 207 -0.19 32.47 -6.92
N HIS A 208 -1.09 33.02 -7.73
CA HIS A 208 -2.24 33.82 -7.28
C HIS A 208 -3.39 33.00 -6.68
N LYS A 209 -3.40 31.67 -6.86
CA LYS A 209 -4.39 30.76 -6.27
C LYS A 209 -3.96 30.20 -4.92
N ILE A 210 -2.67 30.33 -4.56
CA ILE A 210 -2.16 29.87 -3.27
C ILE A 210 -2.65 30.83 -2.17
N ARG A 211 -3.73 30.42 -1.50
CA ARG A 211 -4.36 31.17 -0.40
C ARG A 211 -5.10 30.20 0.50
N GLU A 212 -5.13 30.50 1.79
CA GLU A 212 -5.85 29.67 2.74
C GLU A 212 -7.36 29.64 2.40
N ASN A 213 -7.88 28.44 2.19
CA ASN A 213 -9.30 28.18 2.00
C ASN A 213 -9.63 26.82 2.62
N SER A 214 -9.99 26.84 3.89
CA SER A 214 -10.26 25.63 4.69
C SER A 214 -11.39 24.77 4.10
N GLY A 215 -12.43 25.40 3.54
CA GLY A 215 -13.56 24.71 2.90
C GLY A 215 -13.14 23.95 1.64
N LEU A 216 -12.48 24.63 0.70
CA LEU A 216 -11.98 24.02 -0.54
C LEU A 216 -10.92 22.95 -0.24
N ARG A 217 -10.03 23.21 0.70
CA ARG A 217 -9.03 22.23 1.14
C ARG A 217 -9.68 20.97 1.72
N SER A 218 -10.74 21.12 2.51
CA SER A 218 -11.46 19.98 3.09
C SER A 218 -12.17 19.16 2.00
N LEU A 219 -12.83 19.82 1.05
CA LEU A 219 -13.48 19.18 -0.09
C LEU A 219 -12.49 18.40 -0.97
N THR A 220 -11.40 19.05 -1.37
CA THR A 220 -10.37 18.42 -2.24
C THR A 220 -9.67 17.25 -1.55
N LYS A 221 -9.39 17.36 -0.24
CA LYS A 221 -8.88 16.23 0.57
C LYS A 221 -9.89 15.07 0.62
N LEU A 222 -11.19 15.36 0.73
CA LEU A 222 -12.22 14.32 0.71
C LEU A 222 -12.27 13.60 -0.64
N MET A 223 -12.18 14.32 -1.76
CA MET A 223 -12.15 13.72 -3.10
C MET A 223 -10.95 12.78 -3.27
N LEU A 224 -9.75 13.22 -2.86
CA LEU A 224 -8.54 12.41 -2.88
C LEU A 224 -8.66 11.11 -2.05
N ASN A 225 -9.20 11.20 -0.84
CA ASN A 225 -9.29 10.06 0.07
C ASN A 225 -10.44 9.10 -0.27
N SER A 226 -11.57 9.62 -0.73
CA SER A 226 -12.77 8.82 -1.03
C SER A 226 -12.64 8.04 -2.34
N PHE A 227 -11.78 8.49 -3.26
CA PHE A 227 -11.55 7.86 -4.56
C PHE A 227 -11.24 6.36 -4.44
N TRP A 228 -10.19 6.00 -3.69
CA TRP A 228 -9.82 4.59 -3.48
C TRP A 228 -10.91 3.81 -2.73
N GLY A 229 -11.58 4.46 -1.78
CA GLY A 229 -12.66 3.86 -1.01
C GLY A 229 -13.81 3.35 -1.88
N LYS A 230 -14.07 3.99 -3.04
CA LYS A 230 -15.09 3.54 -3.98
C LYS A 230 -14.74 2.23 -4.67
N PHE A 231 -13.51 2.03 -5.10
CA PHE A 231 -13.04 0.75 -5.65
C PHE A 231 -13.06 -0.37 -4.60
N GLY A 232 -12.84 -0.03 -3.33
CA GLY A 232 -12.93 -0.96 -2.21
C GLY A 232 -14.36 -1.29 -1.75
N GLN A 233 -15.40 -0.63 -2.29
CA GLN A 233 -16.77 -0.74 -1.80
C GLN A 233 -17.27 -2.20 -1.87
N ARG A 234 -17.95 -2.67 -0.82
CA ARG A 234 -18.56 -4.01 -0.80
C ARG A 234 -19.78 -4.00 -1.70
N THR A 235 -19.94 -5.05 -2.52
CA THR A 235 -21.12 -5.23 -3.38
C THR A 235 -22.38 -5.51 -2.59
N ASN A 236 -22.23 -6.06 -1.38
CA ASN A 236 -23.32 -6.39 -0.47
C ASN A 236 -23.21 -5.48 0.75
N LEU A 237 -23.78 -4.29 0.65
CA LEU A 237 -24.23 -3.55 1.83
C LEU A 237 -25.63 -4.07 2.14
N PRO A 238 -25.95 -4.44 3.40
CA PRO A 238 -27.34 -4.66 3.78
C PRO A 238 -28.20 -3.43 3.50
#